data_AF-A0A437M1I3-F1
#
_entry.id   AF-A0A437M1I3-F1
#
_cell.length_a   1.000
_cell.length_b   1.000
_cell.length_c   1.000
_cell.angle_alpha   90.00
_cell.angle_beta   90.00
_cell.angle_gamma   90.00
#
_symmetry.space_group_name_H-M   'P 1'
#
loop_
_entity.id
_entity.type
_entity.pdbx_description
1 polymer ?
#
loop_
_entity_poly.entity_id
_entity_poly.type
_entity_poly.pdbx_seq_one_letter_code
_entity_poly.pdbx_strand_id
1 'polypeptide(L)'
;MTPELREEICRLHGAGVSPTEIAIGLGYYRRGVFAVLAAARTAGDARAAGRIVTAADREQVLALVAAGKLYREAAEISGLSEASVHRILKAARAEGDRRAAGPRSHVTPAIRDAICSARAAGRTCAAIARAFDISERAVRRALARARSEGDSRAEAAPRAAGISDLVCDLYRAGRSYADIEAATNLPETTISGILHRARKAGDPRAKPRGPTAAQRQASSNRIRNAWYRPSRMAFQRLDNITMDDIEELLP
;
A
#
# COMPACT_ATOMS: atom_id res chain seq x y z
N MET A 1 -27.83 9.22 33.02
CA MET A 1 -27.50 10.49 32.34
C MET A 1 -28.38 11.58 32.93
N THR A 2 -27.77 12.49 33.66
CA THR A 2 -28.50 13.54 34.40
C THR A 2 -29.08 14.58 33.42
N PRO A 3 -30.14 15.31 33.79
CA PRO A 3 -30.71 16.38 32.96
C PRO A 3 -29.68 17.45 32.59
N GLU A 4 -28.82 17.83 33.53
CA GLU A 4 -27.80 18.87 33.36
C GLU A 4 -26.80 18.46 32.27
N LEU A 5 -26.41 17.18 32.25
CA LEU A 5 -25.51 16.67 31.20
C LEU A 5 -26.16 16.71 29.81
N ARG A 6 -27.49 16.53 29.71
CA ARG A 6 -28.20 16.61 28.43
C ARG A 6 -28.25 18.04 27.91
N GLU A 7 -28.52 18.99 28.80
CA GLU A 7 -28.53 20.42 28.46
C GLU A 7 -27.14 20.88 28.02
N GLU A 8 -26.10 20.46 28.73
CA GLU A 8 -24.73 20.82 28.39
C GLU A 8 -24.30 20.25 27.03
N ILE A 9 -24.67 19.00 26.72
CA ILE A 9 -24.46 18.41 25.40
C ILE A 9 -25.16 19.23 24.30
N CYS A 10 -26.41 19.63 24.51
CA CYS A 10 -27.16 20.42 23.52
C CYS A 10 -26.58 21.84 23.38
N ARG A 11 -26.14 22.46 24.48
CA ARG A 11 -25.49 23.77 24.49
C ARG A 11 -24.18 23.77 23.69
N LEU A 12 -23.28 22.81 23.96
CA LEU A 12 -22.01 22.68 23.25
C LEU A 12 -22.22 22.38 21.77
N HIS A 13 -23.19 21.54 21.44
CA HIS A 13 -23.52 21.23 20.04
C HIS A 13 -24.12 22.44 19.31
N GLY A 14 -24.97 23.22 19.98
CA GLY A 14 -25.50 24.48 19.45
C GLY A 14 -24.41 25.53 19.22
N ALA A 15 -23.31 25.49 19.98
CA ALA A 15 -22.11 26.29 19.77
C ALA A 15 -21.20 25.76 18.64
N GLY A 16 -21.58 24.67 17.97
CA GLY A 16 -20.84 24.09 16.84
C GLY A 16 -19.76 23.08 17.20
N VAL A 17 -19.63 22.68 18.47
CA VAL A 17 -18.66 21.66 18.89
C VAL A 17 -19.09 20.29 18.36
N SER A 18 -18.15 19.50 17.83
CA SER A 18 -18.49 18.21 17.25
C SER A 18 -18.94 17.20 18.33
N PRO A 19 -19.88 16.27 18.02
CA PRO A 19 -20.28 15.24 18.98
C PRO A 19 -19.14 14.39 19.54
N THR A 20 -18.02 14.26 18.80
CA THR A 20 -16.83 13.55 19.26
C THR A 20 -16.05 14.36 20.30
N GLU A 21 -15.85 15.66 20.06
CA GLU A 21 -15.18 16.55 21.02
C GLU A 21 -16.01 16.71 22.29
N ILE A 22 -17.35 16.80 22.17
CA ILE A 22 -18.27 16.81 23.32
C ILE A 22 -18.10 15.53 24.14
N ALA A 23 -18.04 14.36 23.48
CA ALA A 23 -17.86 13.07 24.14
C ALA A 23 -16.53 13.01 24.91
N ILE A 24 -15.44 13.48 24.30
CA ILE A 24 -14.11 13.53 24.93
C ILE A 24 -14.11 14.51 26.11
N GLY A 25 -14.59 15.74 25.90
CA GLY A 25 -14.57 16.81 26.90
C GLY A 25 -15.42 16.52 28.14
N LEU A 26 -16.54 15.80 27.96
CA LEU A 26 -17.43 15.43 29.07
C LEU A 26 -17.14 14.03 29.65
N GLY A 27 -16.13 13.32 29.15
CA GLY A 27 -15.81 11.96 29.59
C GLY A 27 -16.94 10.96 29.35
N TYR A 28 -17.67 11.10 28.24
CA TYR A 28 -18.90 10.33 27.96
C TYR A 28 -18.81 9.52 26.67
N TYR A 29 -19.63 8.46 26.56
CA TYR A 29 -19.64 7.65 25.34
C TYR A 29 -20.26 8.41 24.16
N ARG A 30 -19.56 8.41 23.02
CA ARG A 30 -20.02 9.04 21.76
C ARG A 30 -21.44 8.62 21.35
N ARG A 31 -21.81 7.35 21.54
CA ARG A 31 -23.17 6.84 21.27
C ARG A 31 -24.22 7.51 22.16
N GLY A 32 -23.88 7.80 23.41
CA GLY A 32 -24.75 8.52 24.36
C GLY A 32 -25.01 9.95 23.92
N VAL A 33 -23.98 10.67 23.47
CA VAL A 33 -24.11 12.03 22.92
C VAL A 33 -25.07 12.05 21.71
N PHE A 34 -24.93 11.11 20.78
CA PHE A 34 -25.87 11.02 19.64
C PHE A 34 -27.30 10.71 20.07
N ALA A 35 -27.50 9.85 21.08
CA ALA A 35 -28.83 9.54 21.59
C ALA A 35 -29.50 10.77 22.22
N VAL A 36 -28.73 11.60 22.96
CA VAL A 36 -29.22 12.88 23.50
C VAL A 36 -29.65 13.82 22.39
N LEU A 37 -28.77 14.06 21.42
CA LEU A 37 -29.04 14.98 20.32
C LEU A 37 -30.21 14.50 19.46
N ALA A 38 -30.37 13.19 19.29
CA ALA A 38 -31.53 12.61 18.61
C ALA A 38 -32.83 12.87 19.38
N ALA A 39 -32.85 12.59 20.69
CA ALA A 39 -34.02 12.84 21.54
C ALA A 39 -34.39 14.32 21.60
N ALA A 40 -33.40 15.21 21.73
CA ALA A 40 -33.60 16.66 21.74
C ALA A 40 -34.15 17.17 20.40
N ARG A 41 -33.71 16.62 19.26
CA ARG A 41 -34.32 16.91 17.94
C ARG A 41 -35.78 16.48 17.87
N THR A 42 -36.12 15.31 18.38
CA THR A 42 -37.52 14.84 18.42
C THR A 42 -38.39 15.73 19.30
N ALA A 43 -37.81 16.31 20.36
CA ALA A 43 -38.47 17.27 21.24
C ALA A 43 -38.53 18.71 20.66
N GLY A 44 -37.98 18.95 19.47
CA GLY A 44 -37.99 20.27 18.82
C GLY A 44 -36.93 21.26 19.33
N ASP A 45 -35.91 20.80 20.05
CA ASP A 45 -34.82 21.69 20.47
C ASP A 45 -33.95 22.10 19.28
N ALA A 46 -33.98 23.39 18.94
CA ALA A 46 -33.21 23.98 17.85
C ALA A 46 -31.70 23.80 18.02
N ARG A 47 -31.19 23.71 19.26
CA ARG A 47 -29.76 23.55 19.57
C ARG A 47 -29.24 22.17 19.16
N ALA A 48 -30.12 21.16 19.18
CA ALA A 48 -29.78 19.80 18.82
C ALA A 48 -29.81 19.52 17.30
N ALA A 49 -30.37 20.45 16.51
CA ALA A 49 -30.47 20.33 15.06
C ALA A 49 -29.10 20.35 14.36
N GLY A 50 -28.08 20.92 15.02
CA GLY A 50 -26.74 21.11 14.44
C GLY A 50 -26.74 22.23 13.40
N ARG A 51 -25.58 22.49 12.77
CA ARG A 51 -25.49 23.46 11.68
C ARG A 51 -26.41 23.00 10.54
N ILE A 52 -27.47 23.76 10.31
CA ILE A 52 -28.38 23.56 9.19
C ILE A 52 -27.62 23.91 7.92
N VAL A 53 -27.58 22.98 6.95
CA VAL A 53 -27.02 23.24 5.63
C VAL A 53 -27.95 24.22 4.92
N THR A 54 -27.46 25.44 4.71
CA THR A 54 -28.21 26.50 4.03
C THR A 54 -28.12 26.37 2.51
N ALA A 55 -28.97 27.10 1.78
CA ALA A 55 -28.84 27.21 0.33
C ALA A 55 -27.50 27.85 -0.08
N ALA A 56 -26.97 28.78 0.73
CA ALA A 56 -25.66 29.39 0.51
C ALA A 56 -24.52 28.37 0.67
N ASP A 57 -24.57 27.51 1.70
CA ASP A 57 -23.61 26.42 1.89
C ASP A 57 -23.62 25.46 0.68
N ARG A 58 -24.82 25.14 0.18
CA ARG A 58 -24.99 24.30 -1.00
C ARG A 58 -24.31 24.92 -2.22
N GLU A 59 -24.57 26.19 -2.51
CA GLU A 59 -23.99 26.86 -3.67
C GLU A 59 -22.47 27.00 -3.55
N GLN A 60 -21.96 27.32 -2.36
CA GLN A 60 -20.52 27.38 -2.10
C GLN A 60 -19.83 26.03 -2.36
N VAL A 61 -20.40 24.93 -1.86
CA VAL A 61 -19.88 23.58 -2.11
C VAL A 61 -19.88 23.25 -3.60
N LEU A 62 -20.95 23.56 -4.32
CA LEU A 62 -21.04 23.31 -5.76
C LEU A 62 -20.01 24.13 -6.53
N ALA A 63 -19.78 25.39 -6.17
CA ALA A 63 -18.78 26.25 -6.78
C ALA A 63 -17.35 25.72 -6.57
N LEU A 64 -17.01 25.30 -5.35
CA LEU A 64 -15.70 24.71 -5.03
C LEU A 64 -15.44 23.42 -5.82
N VAL A 65 -16.45 22.57 -5.91
CA VAL A 65 -16.36 21.31 -6.64
C VAL A 65 -16.28 21.54 -8.16
N ALA A 66 -17.03 22.50 -8.69
CA ALA A 66 -16.92 22.92 -10.09
C ALA A 66 -15.54 23.52 -10.41
N ALA A 67 -14.92 24.20 -9.43
CA ALA A 67 -13.53 24.67 -9.53
C ALA A 67 -12.48 23.54 -9.38
N GLY A 68 -12.91 22.28 -9.26
CA GLY A 68 -12.02 21.11 -9.22
C GLY A 68 -11.42 20.82 -7.85
N LYS A 69 -11.90 21.45 -6.78
CA LYS A 69 -11.48 21.12 -5.41
C LYS A 69 -11.95 19.72 -5.02
N LEU A 70 -11.13 19.04 -4.22
CA LEU A 70 -11.49 17.74 -3.65
C LEU A 70 -12.59 17.91 -2.59
N TYR A 71 -13.37 16.86 -2.33
CA TYR A 71 -14.46 16.94 -1.35
C TYR A 71 -13.97 17.28 0.06
N ARG A 72 -12.78 16.80 0.42
CA ARG A 72 -12.12 17.15 1.68
C ARG A 72 -11.80 18.64 1.77
N GLU A 73 -11.16 19.19 0.75
CA GLU A 73 -10.84 20.63 0.68
C GLU A 73 -12.12 21.47 0.67
N ALA A 74 -13.15 21.03 -0.06
CA ALA A 74 -14.44 21.70 -0.08
C ALA A 74 -15.11 21.69 1.31
N ALA A 75 -14.99 20.60 2.06
CA ALA A 75 -15.48 20.49 3.43
C ALA A 75 -14.73 21.46 4.37
N GLU A 76 -13.39 21.50 4.29
CA GLU A 76 -12.55 22.41 5.07
C GLU A 76 -12.88 23.88 4.76
N ILE A 77 -12.98 24.27 3.48
CA ILE A 77 -13.26 25.66 3.07
C ILE A 77 -14.69 26.10 3.43
N SER A 78 -15.69 25.21 3.29
CA SER A 78 -17.09 25.53 3.62
C SER A 78 -17.40 25.44 5.13
N GLY A 79 -16.48 24.89 5.93
CA GLY A 79 -16.70 24.58 7.34
C GLY A 79 -17.78 23.52 7.56
N LEU A 80 -17.98 22.63 6.58
CA LEU A 80 -18.94 21.53 6.65
C LEU A 80 -18.21 20.20 6.87
N SER A 81 -18.93 19.21 7.40
CA SER A 81 -18.40 17.84 7.40
C SER A 81 -18.36 17.28 5.97
N GLU A 82 -17.36 16.42 5.67
CA GLU A 82 -17.31 15.67 4.40
C GLU A 82 -18.62 14.94 4.11
N ALA A 83 -19.26 14.38 5.13
CA ALA A 83 -20.55 13.69 4.99
C ALA A 83 -21.68 14.64 4.56
N SER A 84 -21.65 15.90 5.01
CA SER A 84 -22.60 16.94 4.56
C SER A 84 -22.32 17.32 3.10
N VAL A 85 -21.05 17.54 2.73
CA VAL A 85 -20.64 17.79 1.34
C VAL A 85 -21.11 16.65 0.43
N HIS A 86 -20.90 15.40 0.82
CA HIS A 86 -21.37 14.23 0.08
C HIS A 86 -22.90 14.20 -0.09
N ARG A 87 -23.66 14.54 0.95
CA ARG A 87 -25.13 14.61 0.89
C ARG A 87 -25.59 15.71 -0.07
N ILE A 88 -24.99 16.90 0.01
CA ILE A 88 -25.26 18.02 -0.89
C ILE A 88 -25.02 17.62 -2.34
N LEU A 89 -23.85 17.05 -2.64
CA LEU A 89 -23.49 16.62 -4.00
C LEU A 89 -24.39 15.49 -4.51
N LYS A 90 -24.80 14.56 -3.64
CA LYS A 90 -25.74 13.49 -3.98
C LYS A 90 -27.12 14.06 -4.35
N ALA A 91 -27.65 14.98 -3.55
CA ALA A 91 -28.92 15.65 -3.83
C ALA A 91 -28.86 16.45 -5.14
N ALA A 92 -27.82 17.27 -5.32
CA ALA A 92 -27.64 18.07 -6.53
C ALA A 92 -27.52 17.21 -7.81
N ARG A 93 -26.89 16.03 -7.74
CA ARG A 93 -26.88 15.08 -8.87
C ARG A 93 -28.26 14.51 -9.19
N ALA A 94 -29.07 14.21 -8.17
CA ALA A 94 -30.43 13.73 -8.38
C ALA A 94 -31.30 14.81 -9.07
N GLU A 95 -31.01 16.09 -8.79
CA GLU A 95 -31.60 17.25 -9.46
C GLU A 95 -31.00 17.53 -10.85
N GLY A 96 -29.99 16.78 -11.30
CA GLY A 96 -29.35 16.94 -12.60
C GLY A 96 -28.29 18.05 -12.68
N ASP A 97 -27.87 18.62 -11.55
CA ASP A 97 -26.82 19.64 -11.54
C ASP A 97 -25.46 19.04 -11.91
N ARG A 98 -24.95 19.43 -13.08
CA ARG A 98 -23.67 18.95 -13.61
C ARG A 98 -22.47 19.39 -12.78
N ARG A 99 -22.59 20.50 -12.02
CA ARG A 99 -21.52 20.99 -11.12
C ARG A 99 -21.23 20.00 -9.99
N ALA A 100 -22.23 19.20 -9.61
CA ALA A 100 -22.07 18.18 -8.58
C ALA A 100 -21.26 16.95 -9.05
N ALA A 101 -20.95 16.83 -10.35
CA ALA A 101 -20.03 15.83 -10.88
C ALA A 101 -18.57 16.25 -10.60
N GLY A 102 -18.23 16.39 -9.32
CA GLY A 102 -16.88 16.74 -8.90
C GLY A 102 -15.80 15.81 -9.44
N PRO A 103 -14.52 16.17 -9.25
CA PRO A 103 -13.40 15.36 -9.69
C PRO A 103 -13.56 13.95 -9.11
N ARG A 104 -13.80 12.97 -9.99
CA ARG A 104 -14.00 11.55 -9.60
C ARG A 104 -12.71 10.89 -9.10
N SER A 105 -11.59 11.61 -9.13
CA SER A 105 -10.25 11.10 -8.92
C SER A 105 -9.35 12.20 -8.36
N HIS A 106 -8.53 11.86 -7.36
CA HIS A 106 -7.39 12.68 -6.92
C HIS A 106 -6.35 12.91 -8.03
N VAL A 107 -6.43 12.12 -9.12
CA VAL A 107 -5.59 12.28 -10.30
C VAL A 107 -6.20 13.37 -11.18
N THR A 108 -5.76 14.60 -10.98
CA THR A 108 -6.03 15.72 -11.89
C THR A 108 -5.37 15.49 -13.26
N PRO A 109 -5.76 16.20 -14.33
CA PRO A 109 -5.07 16.12 -15.61
C PRO A 109 -3.57 16.38 -15.50
N ALA A 110 -3.16 17.38 -14.70
CA ALA A 110 -1.74 17.67 -14.46
C ALA A 110 -1.01 16.50 -13.76
N ILE A 111 -1.62 15.90 -12.73
CA ILE A 111 -1.04 14.72 -12.06
C ILE A 111 -0.99 13.53 -13.02
N ARG A 112 -2.02 13.35 -13.87
CA ARG A 112 -2.03 12.31 -14.90
C ARG A 112 -0.86 12.47 -15.87
N ASP A 113 -0.63 13.68 -16.36
CA ASP A 113 0.46 13.97 -17.29
C ASP A 113 1.83 13.74 -16.63
N ALA A 114 1.96 14.08 -15.34
CA ALA A 114 3.15 13.78 -14.54
C ALA A 114 3.33 12.27 -14.31
N ILE A 115 2.25 11.51 -14.07
CA ILE A 115 2.26 10.04 -13.99
C ILE A 115 2.73 9.43 -15.32
N CYS A 116 2.19 9.87 -16.45
CA CYS A 116 2.60 9.40 -17.78
C CYS A 116 4.07 9.70 -18.05
N SER A 117 4.54 10.90 -17.71
CA SER A 117 5.95 11.30 -17.87
C SER A 117 6.90 10.48 -16.98
N ALA A 118 6.54 10.28 -15.71
CA ALA A 118 7.30 9.42 -14.80
C ALA A 118 7.33 7.96 -15.27
N ARG A 119 6.23 7.50 -15.90
CA ARG A 119 6.15 6.16 -16.49
C ARG A 119 7.07 6.04 -17.71
N ALA A 120 7.04 7.01 -18.63
CA ALA A 120 7.95 7.05 -19.77
C ALA A 120 9.43 7.06 -19.34
N ALA A 121 9.74 7.71 -18.22
CA ALA A 121 11.07 7.71 -17.59
C ALA A 121 11.45 6.38 -16.89
N GLY A 122 10.65 5.32 -17.01
CA GLY A 122 10.99 4.00 -16.47
C GLY A 122 10.55 3.73 -15.03
N ARG A 123 9.90 4.69 -14.34
CA ARG A 123 9.50 4.47 -12.94
C ARG A 123 8.40 3.41 -12.82
N THR A 124 8.45 2.64 -11.74
CA THR A 124 7.43 1.63 -11.41
C THR A 124 6.16 2.30 -10.89
N CYS A 125 5.00 1.65 -11.03
CA CYS A 125 3.73 2.18 -10.50
C CYS A 125 3.80 2.45 -8.99
N ALA A 126 4.50 1.60 -8.24
CA ALA A 126 4.70 1.76 -6.80
C ALA A 126 5.61 2.96 -6.44
N ALA A 127 6.65 3.24 -7.25
CA ALA A 127 7.47 4.43 -7.08
C ALA A 127 6.68 5.71 -7.40
N ILE A 128 5.88 5.69 -8.47
CA ILE A 128 5.01 6.80 -8.84
C ILE A 128 3.95 7.05 -7.74
N ALA A 129 3.31 5.99 -7.26
CA ALA A 129 2.31 6.06 -6.17
C ALA A 129 2.85 6.78 -4.93
N ARG A 130 4.06 6.41 -4.48
CA ARG A 130 4.73 7.06 -3.35
C ARG A 130 5.09 8.51 -3.62
N ALA A 131 5.57 8.82 -4.84
CA ALA A 131 5.99 10.18 -5.19
C ALA A 131 4.83 11.19 -5.23
N PHE A 132 3.62 10.75 -5.56
CA PHE A 132 2.42 11.59 -5.66
C PHE A 132 1.44 11.41 -4.50
N ASP A 133 1.79 10.61 -3.48
CA ASP A 133 0.91 10.24 -2.37
C ASP A 133 -0.48 9.74 -2.82
N ILE A 134 -0.49 8.84 -3.80
CA ILE A 134 -1.72 8.23 -4.34
C ILE A 134 -1.62 6.71 -4.33
N SER A 135 -2.76 6.03 -4.27
CA SER A 135 -2.77 4.57 -4.35
C SER A 135 -2.21 4.06 -5.69
N GLU A 136 -1.50 2.93 -5.67
CA GLU A 136 -1.01 2.28 -6.89
C GLU A 136 -2.15 1.93 -7.86
N ARG A 137 -3.33 1.60 -7.33
CA ARG A 137 -4.55 1.36 -8.13
C ARG A 137 -4.96 2.62 -8.91
N ALA A 138 -4.84 3.81 -8.33
CA ALA A 138 -5.12 5.07 -9.01
C ALA A 138 -4.13 5.33 -10.15
N VAL A 139 -2.83 5.09 -9.91
CA VAL A 139 -1.79 5.16 -10.95
C VAL A 139 -2.10 4.22 -12.12
N ARG A 140 -2.40 2.94 -11.83
CA ARG A 140 -2.74 1.95 -12.86
C ARG A 140 -3.99 2.36 -13.66
N ARG A 141 -5.02 2.89 -13.00
CA ARG A 141 -6.24 3.40 -13.67
C ARG A 141 -5.93 4.61 -14.55
N ALA A 142 -5.12 5.55 -14.08
CA ALA A 142 -4.72 6.73 -14.84
C ALA A 142 -3.96 6.34 -16.11
N LEU A 143 -2.98 5.43 -16.00
CA LEU A 143 -2.24 4.89 -17.14
C LEU A 143 -3.13 4.11 -18.12
N ALA A 144 -4.03 3.26 -17.62
CA ALA A 144 -4.97 2.52 -18.47
C ALA A 144 -5.87 3.46 -19.28
N ARG A 145 -6.35 4.53 -18.65
CA ARG A 145 -7.16 5.55 -19.30
C ARG A 145 -6.36 6.35 -20.34
N ALA A 146 -5.14 6.77 -20.01
CA ALA A 146 -4.28 7.47 -20.95
C ALA A 146 -3.95 6.62 -22.19
N ARG A 147 -3.78 5.29 -22.04
CA ARG A 147 -3.65 4.37 -23.19
C ARG A 147 -4.89 4.30 -24.07
N SER A 148 -6.08 4.22 -23.47
CA SER A 148 -7.33 4.25 -24.27
C SER A 148 -7.54 5.58 -25.00
N GLU A 149 -6.90 6.65 -24.51
CA GLU A 149 -6.88 7.97 -25.14
C GLU A 149 -5.71 8.12 -26.15
N GLY A 150 -4.90 7.07 -26.37
CA GLY A 150 -3.81 7.07 -27.35
C GLY A 150 -2.49 7.68 -26.87
N ASP A 151 -2.32 7.96 -25.57
CA ASP A 151 -1.06 8.50 -25.04
C ASP A 151 0.02 7.41 -24.95
N SER A 152 0.97 7.46 -25.88
CA SER A 152 2.09 6.51 -25.95
C SER A 152 3.00 6.54 -24.72
N ARG A 153 3.05 7.65 -23.97
CA ARG A 153 3.82 7.74 -22.72
C ARG A 153 3.24 6.87 -21.62
N ALA A 154 1.95 6.58 -21.70
CA ALA A 154 1.26 5.72 -20.74
C ALA A 154 1.47 4.23 -20.99
N GLU A 155 2.05 3.86 -22.15
CA GLU A 155 2.46 2.50 -22.39
C GLU A 155 3.38 1.99 -21.29
N ALA A 156 3.53 0.66 -21.21
CA ALA A 156 4.55 0.15 -20.30
C ALA A 156 5.85 0.87 -20.64
N ALA A 157 6.47 1.52 -19.65
CA ALA A 157 7.87 1.90 -19.73
C ALA A 157 8.56 0.80 -20.54
N PRO A 158 9.28 1.12 -21.63
CA PRO A 158 10.01 0.10 -22.37
C PRO A 158 10.68 -0.73 -21.28
N ARG A 159 10.33 -2.01 -21.16
CA ARG A 159 10.88 -2.88 -20.10
C ARG A 159 12.37 -2.72 -20.26
N ALA A 160 13.03 -1.93 -19.40
CA ALA A 160 14.13 -1.06 -19.85
C ALA A 160 14.94 -1.81 -20.89
N ALA A 161 14.83 -1.42 -22.16
CA ALA A 161 15.24 -2.29 -23.26
C ALA A 161 16.67 -2.76 -22.95
N GLY A 162 16.85 -4.08 -22.81
CA GLY A 162 18.11 -4.66 -22.34
C GLY A 162 18.17 -5.12 -20.87
N ILE A 163 17.23 -4.82 -19.98
CA ILE A 163 17.20 -5.39 -18.61
C ILE A 163 16.97 -6.90 -18.67
N SER A 164 16.07 -7.35 -19.56
CA SER A 164 15.84 -8.79 -19.71
C SER A 164 17.08 -9.48 -20.29
N ASP A 165 17.76 -8.82 -21.23
CA ASP A 165 19.04 -9.29 -21.78
C ASP A 165 20.14 -9.31 -20.72
N LEU A 166 20.29 -8.23 -19.95
CA LEU A 166 21.25 -8.12 -18.84
C LEU A 166 21.00 -9.18 -17.77
N VAL A 167 19.75 -9.41 -17.37
CA VAL A 167 19.38 -10.50 -16.44
C VAL A 167 19.78 -11.85 -17.03
N CYS A 168 19.46 -12.11 -18.30
CA CYS A 168 19.83 -13.34 -19.00
C CYS A 168 21.36 -13.50 -19.12
N ASP A 169 22.10 -12.44 -19.39
CA ASP A 169 23.55 -12.45 -19.55
C ASP A 169 24.26 -12.68 -18.22
N LEU A 170 23.84 -11.99 -17.15
CA LEU A 170 24.34 -12.21 -15.79
C LEU A 170 24.04 -13.64 -15.30
N TYR A 171 22.83 -14.13 -15.58
CA TYR A 171 22.44 -15.50 -15.24
C TYR A 171 23.27 -16.53 -16.01
N ARG A 172 23.50 -16.31 -17.32
CA ARG A 172 24.37 -17.15 -18.14
C ARG A 172 25.84 -17.12 -17.68
N ALA A 173 26.29 -15.99 -17.14
CA ALA A 173 27.60 -15.86 -16.51
C ALA A 173 27.72 -16.60 -15.17
N GLY A 174 26.63 -17.20 -14.67
CA GLY A 174 26.61 -18.00 -13.44
C GLY A 174 26.49 -17.15 -12.17
N ARG A 175 26.06 -15.89 -12.27
CA ARG A 175 25.77 -15.04 -11.11
C ARG A 175 24.57 -15.58 -10.33
N SER A 176 24.61 -15.43 -9.01
CA SER A 176 23.49 -15.82 -8.14
C SER A 176 22.31 -14.86 -8.30
N TYR A 177 21.11 -15.26 -7.89
CA TYR A 177 19.94 -14.37 -7.90
C TYR A 177 20.19 -13.09 -7.08
N ALA A 178 20.89 -13.21 -5.94
CA ALA A 178 21.26 -12.07 -5.10
C ALA A 178 22.21 -11.09 -5.81
N ASP A 179 23.19 -11.59 -6.57
CA ASP A 179 24.10 -10.73 -7.36
C ASP A 179 23.35 -10.02 -8.50
N ILE A 180 22.42 -10.73 -9.15
CA ILE A 180 21.60 -10.15 -10.22
C ILE A 180 20.66 -9.10 -9.65
N GLU A 181 20.07 -9.34 -8.49
CA GLU A 181 19.23 -8.38 -7.76
C GLU A 181 20.02 -7.11 -7.41
N ALA A 182 21.23 -7.25 -6.86
CA ALA A 182 22.10 -6.11 -6.57
C ALA A 182 22.50 -5.32 -7.85
N ALA A 183 22.76 -6.02 -8.96
CA ALA A 183 23.19 -5.39 -10.22
C ALA A 183 22.03 -4.72 -10.98
N THR A 184 20.82 -5.26 -10.89
CA THR A 184 19.66 -4.81 -11.69
C THR A 184 18.61 -4.06 -10.88
N ASN A 185 18.73 -4.07 -9.54
CA ASN A 185 17.74 -3.58 -8.59
C ASN A 185 16.34 -4.19 -8.82
N LEU A 186 16.31 -5.49 -9.18
CA LEU A 186 15.09 -6.25 -9.39
C LEU A 186 14.95 -7.33 -8.31
N PRO A 187 13.77 -7.47 -7.68
CA PRO A 187 13.55 -8.53 -6.72
C PRO A 187 13.64 -9.91 -7.39
N GLU A 188 14.13 -10.92 -6.66
CA GLU A 188 14.28 -12.31 -7.12
C GLU A 188 13.06 -12.84 -7.89
N THR A 189 11.84 -12.55 -7.42
CA THR A 189 10.59 -12.97 -8.07
C THR A 189 10.46 -12.42 -9.50
N THR A 190 10.90 -11.19 -9.74
CA THR A 190 10.92 -10.57 -11.08
C THR A 190 11.99 -11.20 -11.95
N ILE A 191 13.18 -11.45 -11.40
CA ILE A 191 14.29 -12.13 -12.09
C ILE A 191 13.85 -13.53 -12.53
N SER A 192 13.28 -14.32 -11.62
CA SER A 192 12.74 -15.67 -11.90
C SER A 192 11.67 -15.63 -13.00
N GLY A 193 10.75 -14.66 -12.94
CA GLY A 193 9.74 -14.47 -13.98
C GLY A 193 10.32 -14.09 -15.36
N ILE A 194 11.40 -13.30 -15.41
CA ILE A 194 12.11 -12.95 -16.65
C ILE A 194 12.75 -14.21 -17.25
N LEU A 195 13.52 -14.96 -16.46
CA LEU A 195 14.21 -16.18 -16.89
C LEU A 195 13.21 -17.26 -17.35
N HIS A 196 12.09 -17.43 -16.66
CA HIS A 196 11.05 -18.37 -17.05
C HIS A 196 10.45 -18.04 -18.43
N ARG A 197 10.13 -16.77 -18.69
CA ARG A 197 9.63 -16.32 -19.99
C ARG A 197 10.67 -16.48 -21.09
N ALA A 198 11.93 -16.14 -20.82
CA ALA A 198 13.03 -16.29 -21.77
C ALA A 198 13.26 -17.77 -22.13
N ARG A 199 13.17 -18.68 -21.15
CA ARG A 199 13.22 -20.13 -21.40
C ARG A 199 12.05 -20.61 -22.27
N LYS A 200 10.84 -20.14 -22.01
CA LYS A 200 9.65 -20.45 -22.81
C LYS A 200 9.79 -19.95 -24.25
N ALA A 201 10.48 -18.83 -24.46
CA ALA A 201 10.80 -18.28 -25.78
C ALA A 201 12.00 -18.97 -26.47
N GLY A 202 12.67 -19.92 -25.82
CA GLY A 202 13.81 -20.64 -26.38
C GLY A 202 15.16 -19.93 -26.25
N ASP A 203 15.26 -18.86 -25.45
CA ASP A 203 16.53 -18.14 -25.26
C ASP A 203 17.58 -19.03 -24.56
N PRO A 204 18.72 -19.33 -25.19
CA PRO A 204 19.75 -20.18 -24.62
C PRO A 204 20.40 -19.58 -23.36
N ARG A 205 20.31 -18.25 -23.17
CA ARG A 205 20.87 -17.56 -22.00
C ARG A 205 20.10 -17.84 -20.71
N ALA A 206 18.82 -18.23 -20.82
CA ALA A 206 17.95 -18.51 -19.67
C ALA A 206 18.01 -19.97 -19.17
N LYS A 207 18.85 -20.80 -19.80
CA LYS A 207 19.15 -22.15 -19.31
C LYS A 207 20.30 -22.03 -18.31
N PRO A 208 20.19 -22.59 -17.11
CA PRO A 208 21.34 -22.67 -16.22
C PRO A 208 22.45 -23.39 -16.99
N ARG A 209 23.62 -22.76 -17.12
CA ARG A 209 24.82 -23.54 -17.43
C ARG A 209 24.88 -24.59 -16.33
N GLY A 210 24.89 -25.88 -16.72
CA GLY A 210 25.13 -26.95 -15.76
C GLY A 210 26.32 -26.58 -14.87
N PRO A 211 26.38 -27.08 -13.63
CA PRO A 211 27.28 -26.57 -12.60
C PRO A 211 28.66 -26.31 -13.18
N THR A 212 29.19 -25.11 -12.95
CA THR A 212 30.52 -24.73 -13.44
C THR A 212 31.55 -25.74 -12.94
N ALA A 213 32.70 -25.88 -13.60
CA ALA A 213 33.75 -26.80 -13.14
C ALA A 213 34.10 -26.53 -11.65
N ALA A 214 34.14 -25.26 -11.24
CA ALA A 214 34.32 -24.86 -9.84
C ALA A 214 33.18 -25.34 -8.92
N GLN A 215 31.92 -25.23 -9.34
CA GLN A 215 30.77 -25.74 -8.57
C GLN A 215 30.69 -27.27 -8.54
N ARG A 216 31.14 -27.96 -9.62
CA ARG A 216 31.29 -29.42 -9.63
C ARG A 216 32.41 -29.84 -8.68
N GLN A 217 33.54 -29.15 -8.69
CA GLN A 217 34.65 -29.37 -7.77
C GLN A 217 34.22 -29.12 -6.32
N ALA A 218 33.51 -28.02 -6.06
CA ALA A 218 33.00 -27.69 -4.73
C ALA A 218 31.94 -28.70 -4.25
N SER A 219 31.01 -29.11 -5.11
CA SER A 219 30.03 -30.15 -4.80
C SER A 219 30.70 -31.52 -4.60
N SER A 220 31.70 -31.85 -5.40
CA SER A 220 32.50 -33.07 -5.27
C SER A 220 33.31 -33.09 -3.97
N ASN A 221 33.90 -31.95 -3.58
CA ASN A 221 34.57 -31.78 -2.29
C ASN A 221 33.58 -31.84 -1.13
N ARG A 222 32.37 -31.30 -1.27
CA ARG A 222 31.32 -31.38 -0.24
C ARG A 222 30.83 -32.80 -0.03
N ILE A 223 30.63 -33.54 -1.12
CA ILE A 223 30.28 -34.97 -1.09
C ILE A 223 31.44 -35.74 -0.46
N ARG A 224 32.68 -35.59 -0.96
CA ARG A 224 33.85 -36.25 -0.36
C ARG A 224 33.98 -35.95 1.13
N ASN A 225 33.84 -34.71 1.55
CA ASN A 225 33.93 -34.32 2.96
C ASN A 225 32.72 -34.77 3.80
N ALA A 226 31.55 -35.01 3.19
CA ALA A 226 30.41 -35.61 3.87
C ALA A 226 30.63 -37.13 4.11
N TRP A 227 31.27 -37.82 3.16
CA TRP A 227 31.72 -39.21 3.34
C TRP A 227 32.96 -39.32 4.24
N TYR A 228 33.81 -38.29 4.26
CA TYR A 228 34.96 -38.11 5.16
C TYR A 228 34.61 -37.23 6.37
N ARG A 229 33.39 -37.32 6.90
CA ARG A 229 33.20 -37.10 8.34
C ARG A 229 33.51 -38.46 8.97
N PRO A 230 34.71 -38.68 9.54
CA PRO A 230 34.90 -39.85 10.38
C PRO A 230 33.84 -39.75 11.47
N SER A 231 33.26 -40.89 11.85
CA SER A 231 32.45 -41.07 13.05
C SER A 231 33.26 -40.81 14.33
N ARG A 232 33.99 -39.70 14.39
CA ARG A 232 34.89 -39.26 15.45
C ARG A 232 34.15 -38.82 16.72
N MET A 233 32.83 -39.00 16.75
CA MET A 233 32.00 -38.80 17.95
C MET A 233 31.70 -40.12 18.68
N ALA A 234 32.11 -41.29 18.18
CA ALA A 234 31.85 -42.58 18.84
C ALA A 234 33.07 -43.24 19.50
N PHE A 235 34.28 -42.67 19.37
CA PHE A 235 35.53 -43.29 19.84
C PHE A 235 36.35 -42.44 20.83
N GLN A 236 35.73 -41.47 21.51
CA GLN A 236 36.41 -40.65 22.56
C GLN A 236 35.92 -40.92 23.99
N ARG A 237 35.36 -42.10 24.27
CA ARG A 237 34.92 -42.47 25.64
C ARG A 237 35.50 -43.78 26.17
N LEU A 238 36.61 -44.27 25.63
CA LEU A 238 37.27 -45.50 26.14
C LEU A 238 38.72 -45.29 26.63
N ASP A 239 39.31 -44.11 26.45
CA ASP A 239 40.72 -43.89 26.83
C ASP A 239 40.91 -43.41 28.29
N ASN A 240 39.84 -43.34 29.09
CA ASN A 240 39.88 -42.90 30.50
C ASN A 240 39.29 -43.95 31.47
N ILE A 241 39.43 -45.24 31.18
CA ILE A 241 39.22 -46.28 32.20
C ILE A 241 40.59 -46.58 32.80
N THR A 242 40.79 -46.21 34.05
CA THR A 242 42.02 -46.53 34.78
C THR A 242 41.94 -47.94 35.35
N MET A 243 43.09 -48.59 35.59
CA MET A 243 43.12 -49.94 36.18
C MET A 243 42.40 -50.00 37.54
N ASP A 244 42.35 -48.88 38.26
CA ASP A 244 41.64 -48.74 39.53
C ASP A 244 40.11 -48.90 39.37
N ASP A 245 39.55 -48.54 38.21
CA ASP A 245 38.10 -48.71 37.91
C ASP A 245 37.73 -50.18 37.63
N ILE A 246 38.72 -51.06 37.38
CA ILE A 246 38.51 -52.48 37.06
C ILE A 246 38.55 -53.35 38.35
N GLU A 247 39.28 -52.93 39.39
CA GLU A 247 39.39 -53.68 40.65
C GLU A 247 38.13 -53.55 41.55
N GLU A 248 37.27 -52.55 41.33
CA GLU A 248 36.03 -52.36 42.10
C GLU A 248 34.84 -53.23 41.61
N LEU A 249 35.01 -53.95 40.48
CA LEU A 249 33.94 -54.71 39.81
C LEU A 249 34.10 -56.23 39.87
N LEU A 250 35.08 -56.75 40.60
CA LEU A 250 35.25 -58.19 40.84
C LEU A 250 35.05 -58.51 42.34
N PRO A 251 34.05 -59.33 42.72
CA PRO A 251 33.84 -59.77 44.09
C PRO A 251 34.89 -60.75 44.60
#